data_AF-A0A6S7L446-F1
#
_entry.id   AF-A0A6S7L446-F1
#
_cell.length_a   1.000
_cell.length_b   1.000
_cell.length_c   1.000
_cell.angle_alpha   90.00
_cell.angle_beta   90.00
_cell.angle_gamma   90.00
#
_symmetry.space_group_name_H-M   'P 1'
#
loop_
_entity.id
_entity.type
_entity.pdbx_description
1 polymer ?
#
loop_
_entity_poly.entity_id
_entity_poly.type
_entity_poly.pdbx_seq_one_letter_code
_entity_poly.pdbx_strand_id
1 'polypeptide(L)'
;MQLAPGVYGSACEALRDDYEEVRLKAVKLLWVVSQIYPERAIISATSDERRCVDDAFVRICQMVNDLSMKVRVQAAGLLGSLHLVSARYLQQTLDKKVMSHLKRKKTDHEQQRELHASGLKGSERWATRTSKHIASSAEVNPEEVSLIDSGACGAFVYGLEDELLEVRSAAVDSLCELADQHPDFARQSLDFLVDMFNDEIESVRLNAIHSLRKISRHVVLREDQLETILGVLEDYSWEIRDAVRELLSHCQLSTRACLHAAIYALLGNLTKYPQDKKSIWR
;
A
#
# COMPACT_ATOMS: atom_id res chain seq x y z
N MET A 1 -22.38 -2.26 26.91
CA MET A 1 -23.45 -2.28 25.89
C MET A 1 -23.16 -3.47 24.97
N GLN A 2 -24.03 -4.48 24.92
CA GLN A 2 -23.85 -5.60 23.97
C GLN A 2 -24.55 -5.23 22.65
N LEU A 3 -23.80 -5.25 21.55
CA LEU A 3 -24.39 -5.02 20.22
C LEU A 3 -25.17 -6.27 19.79
N ALA A 4 -26.32 -6.08 19.14
CA ALA A 4 -27.17 -7.18 18.72
C ALA A 4 -26.41 -8.13 17.74
N PRO A 5 -26.59 -9.46 17.84
CA PRO A 5 -25.79 -10.42 17.09
C PRO A 5 -25.79 -10.24 15.56
N GLY A 6 -26.86 -9.70 14.97
CA GLY A 6 -27.03 -9.49 13.54
C GLY A 6 -26.45 -8.19 12.98
N VAL A 7 -26.00 -7.26 13.83
CA VAL A 7 -25.53 -5.92 13.40
C VAL A 7 -24.35 -6.02 12.43
N TYR A 8 -23.43 -6.96 12.67
CA TYR A 8 -22.29 -7.18 11.78
C TYR A 8 -22.72 -7.64 10.38
N GLY A 9 -23.66 -8.59 10.31
CA GLY A 9 -24.18 -9.10 9.04
C GLY A 9 -24.88 -8.01 8.22
N SER A 10 -25.74 -7.21 8.85
CA SER A 10 -26.39 -6.07 8.19
C SER A 10 -25.39 -5.01 7.73
N ALA A 11 -24.33 -4.76 8.49
CA ALA A 11 -23.25 -3.87 8.07
C ALA A 11 -22.49 -4.41 6.85
N CYS A 12 -22.25 -5.73 6.78
CA CYS A 12 -21.63 -6.37 5.62
C CYS A 12 -22.48 -6.21 4.34
N GLU A 13 -23.80 -6.35 4.45
CA GLU A 13 -24.73 -6.15 3.32
C GLU A 13 -24.73 -4.69 2.86
N ALA A 14 -24.75 -3.76 3.81
CA ALA A 14 -24.77 -2.32 3.57
C ALA A 14 -23.48 -1.77 2.90
N LEU A 15 -22.39 -2.54 2.84
CA LEU A 15 -21.20 -2.17 2.05
C LEU A 15 -21.47 -2.09 0.55
N ARG A 16 -22.53 -2.73 0.05
CA ARG A 16 -22.90 -2.74 -1.38
C ARG A 16 -24.06 -1.80 -1.71
N ASP A 17 -24.42 -0.94 -0.77
CA ASP A 17 -25.53 -0.01 -0.95
C ASP A 17 -25.19 1.05 -2.01
N ASP A 18 -26.19 1.48 -2.77
CA ASP A 18 -26.04 2.49 -3.82
C ASP A 18 -25.62 3.86 -3.25
N TYR A 19 -26.01 4.17 -2.01
CA TYR A 19 -25.73 5.45 -1.36
C TYR A 19 -24.39 5.45 -0.61
N GLU A 20 -23.52 6.41 -0.93
CA GLU A 20 -22.20 6.53 -0.28
C GLU A 20 -22.29 6.71 1.24
N GLU A 21 -23.30 7.42 1.74
CA GLU A 21 -23.48 7.65 3.18
C GLU A 21 -23.79 6.36 3.93
N VAL A 22 -24.53 5.43 3.31
CA VAL A 22 -24.81 4.11 3.89
C VAL A 22 -23.53 3.30 3.96
N ARG A 23 -22.74 3.27 2.87
CA ARG A 23 -21.44 2.58 2.83
C ARG A 23 -20.47 3.17 3.86
N LEU A 24 -20.42 4.49 4.02
CA LEU A 24 -19.62 5.15 5.08
C LEU A 24 -19.99 4.65 6.48
N LYS A 25 -21.29 4.62 6.83
CA LYS A 25 -21.71 4.12 8.14
C LYS A 25 -21.44 2.63 8.29
N ALA A 26 -21.63 1.85 7.24
CA ALA A 26 -21.37 0.42 7.22
C ALA A 26 -19.89 0.10 7.51
N VAL A 27 -18.95 0.75 6.81
CA VAL A 27 -17.50 0.61 7.04
C VAL A 27 -17.14 0.94 8.48
N LYS A 28 -17.64 2.07 9.01
CA LYS A 28 -17.39 2.47 10.39
C LYS A 28 -17.99 1.49 11.41
N LEU A 29 -19.16 0.92 11.12
CA LEU A 29 -19.81 -0.05 12.00
C LEU A 29 -19.06 -1.37 12.05
N LEU A 30 -18.56 -1.87 10.90
CA LEU A 30 -17.69 -3.05 10.87
C LEU A 30 -16.43 -2.84 11.71
N TRP A 31 -15.80 -1.68 11.58
CA TRP A 31 -14.66 -1.30 12.41
C TRP A 31 -15.00 -1.26 13.91
N VAL A 32 -16.11 -0.64 14.31
CA VAL A 32 -16.50 -0.61 15.74
C VAL A 32 -16.72 -2.02 16.27
N VAL A 33 -17.45 -2.87 15.53
CA VAL A 33 -17.75 -4.24 15.96
C VAL A 33 -16.49 -5.08 16.08
N SER A 34 -15.55 -4.95 15.14
CA SER A 34 -14.30 -5.71 15.16
C SER A 34 -13.36 -5.31 16.30
N GLN A 35 -13.41 -4.06 16.75
CA GLN A 35 -12.68 -3.60 17.93
C GLN A 35 -13.30 -4.11 19.24
N ILE A 36 -14.63 -4.24 19.30
CA ILE A 36 -15.32 -4.71 20.51
C ILE A 36 -15.26 -6.24 20.63
N TYR A 37 -15.35 -6.97 19.52
CA TYR A 37 -15.44 -8.43 19.49
C TYR A 37 -14.44 -9.07 18.52
N PRO A 38 -13.12 -8.81 18.63
CA PRO A 38 -12.13 -9.20 17.62
C PRO A 38 -12.09 -10.71 17.35
N GLU A 39 -12.18 -11.52 18.39
CA GLU A 39 -12.08 -12.99 18.35
C GLU A 39 -13.41 -13.69 18.04
N ARG A 40 -14.52 -12.94 17.88
CA ARG A 40 -15.81 -13.56 17.55
C ARG A 40 -15.73 -14.22 16.19
N ALA A 41 -16.09 -15.50 16.10
CA ALA A 41 -16.17 -16.20 14.83
C ALA A 41 -17.30 -15.63 13.96
N ILE A 42 -16.95 -15.30 12.72
CA ILE A 42 -17.86 -14.91 11.65
C ILE A 42 -17.81 -16.03 10.60
N ILE A 43 -18.99 -16.51 10.22
CA ILE A 43 -19.13 -17.50 9.15
C ILE A 43 -19.09 -16.73 7.84
N SER A 44 -18.03 -16.92 7.05
CA SER A 44 -17.93 -16.38 5.71
C SER A 44 -18.89 -17.10 4.76
N ALA A 45 -19.23 -16.46 3.64
CA ALA A 45 -20.01 -17.08 2.55
C ALA A 45 -19.35 -18.36 2.00
N THR A 46 -18.03 -18.53 2.20
CA THR A 46 -17.26 -19.72 1.81
C THR A 46 -17.24 -20.84 2.86
N SER A 47 -18.02 -20.72 3.96
CA SER A 47 -18.05 -21.66 5.09
C SER A 47 -16.76 -21.79 5.92
N ASP A 48 -15.74 -20.97 5.65
CA ASP A 48 -14.60 -20.84 6.54
C ASP A 48 -14.95 -19.91 7.70
N GLU A 49 -14.72 -20.38 8.93
CA GLU A 49 -14.79 -19.54 10.12
C GLU A 49 -13.59 -18.59 10.16
N ARG A 50 -13.88 -17.31 10.35
CA ARG A 50 -12.86 -16.26 10.46
C ARG A 50 -13.11 -15.40 11.69
N ARG A 51 -12.02 -14.92 12.31
CA ARG A 51 -12.12 -13.92 13.38
C ARG A 51 -12.76 -12.64 12.86
N CYS A 52 -13.61 -12.00 13.65
CA CYS A 52 -14.30 -10.76 13.28
C CYS A 52 -13.33 -9.66 12.89
N VAL A 53 -12.17 -9.53 13.57
CA VAL A 53 -11.15 -8.54 13.20
C VAL A 53 -10.55 -8.80 11.81
N ASP A 54 -10.32 -10.07 11.48
CA ASP A 54 -9.75 -10.46 10.19
C ASP A 54 -10.76 -10.27 9.05
N ASP A 55 -12.04 -10.67 9.26
CA ASP A 55 -13.11 -10.45 8.29
C ASP A 55 -13.35 -8.95 8.06
N ALA A 56 -13.42 -8.15 9.13
CA ALA A 56 -13.62 -6.71 9.02
C ALA A 56 -12.45 -6.03 8.30
N PHE A 57 -11.21 -6.43 8.61
CA PHE A 57 -10.02 -5.89 7.93
C PHE A 57 -10.06 -6.17 6.42
N VAL A 58 -10.36 -7.40 6.00
CA VAL A 58 -10.50 -7.77 4.59
C VAL A 58 -11.60 -6.96 3.90
N ARG A 59 -12.74 -6.76 4.55
CA ARG A 59 -13.84 -5.95 3.99
C ARG A 59 -13.47 -4.48 3.89
N ILE A 60 -12.85 -3.90 4.91
CA ILE A 60 -12.41 -2.50 4.88
C ILE A 60 -11.35 -2.30 3.80
N CYS A 61 -10.45 -3.26 3.59
CA CYS A 61 -9.50 -3.25 2.47
C CYS A 61 -10.20 -3.17 1.10
N GLN A 62 -11.30 -3.89 0.89
CA GLN A 62 -12.09 -3.78 -0.35
C GLN A 62 -12.63 -2.36 -0.56
N MET A 63 -13.01 -1.68 0.52
CA MET A 63 -13.58 -0.34 0.49
C MET A 63 -12.54 0.76 0.22
N VAL A 64 -11.24 0.44 0.26
CA VAL A 64 -10.18 1.33 -0.25
C VAL A 64 -10.33 1.54 -1.76
N ASN A 65 -11.01 0.65 -2.48
CA ASN A 65 -11.30 0.77 -3.91
C ASN A 65 -12.75 1.24 -4.21
N ASP A 66 -13.42 1.87 -3.25
CA ASP A 66 -14.79 2.36 -3.44
C ASP A 66 -14.87 3.49 -4.50
N LEU A 67 -16.01 3.56 -5.18
CA LEU A 67 -16.28 4.62 -6.17
C LEU A 67 -16.30 6.02 -5.53
N SER A 68 -16.72 6.13 -4.27
CA SER A 68 -16.73 7.37 -3.51
C SER A 68 -15.39 7.59 -2.82
N MET A 69 -14.76 8.71 -3.15
CA MET A 69 -13.53 9.17 -2.49
C MET A 69 -13.66 9.22 -0.96
N LYS A 70 -14.83 9.63 -0.43
CA LYS A 70 -15.04 9.73 1.03
C LYS A 70 -14.97 8.37 1.70
N VAL A 71 -15.52 7.35 1.03
CA VAL A 71 -15.48 5.97 1.52
C VAL A 71 -14.05 5.45 1.47
N ARG A 72 -13.29 5.73 0.39
CA ARG A 72 -11.87 5.36 0.28
C ARG A 72 -11.03 5.96 1.40
N VAL A 73 -11.15 7.27 1.65
CA VAL A 73 -10.42 7.95 2.75
C VAL A 73 -10.77 7.34 4.10
N GLN A 74 -12.05 7.12 4.39
CA GLN A 74 -12.47 6.55 5.66
C GLN A 74 -11.97 5.10 5.80
N ALA A 75 -12.06 4.30 4.74
CA ALA A 75 -11.58 2.92 4.75
C ALA A 75 -10.07 2.88 5.00
N ALA A 76 -9.29 3.64 4.23
CA ALA A 76 -7.84 3.74 4.38
C ALA A 76 -7.46 4.13 5.82
N GLY A 77 -8.05 5.19 6.36
CA GLY A 77 -7.75 5.67 7.71
C GLY A 77 -8.15 4.72 8.84
N LEU A 78 -9.17 3.87 8.66
CA LEU A 78 -9.59 2.92 9.69
C LEU A 78 -8.66 1.70 9.78
N LEU A 79 -8.00 1.31 8.68
CA LEU A 79 -7.11 0.14 8.64
C LEU A 79 -5.98 0.25 9.67
N GLY A 80 -5.42 1.44 9.86
CA GLY A 80 -4.29 1.69 10.77
C GLY A 80 -4.53 1.25 12.20
N SER A 81 -5.79 1.27 12.64
CA SER A 81 -6.18 0.97 14.02
C SER A 81 -6.51 -0.50 14.30
N LEU A 82 -6.52 -1.36 13.28
CA LEU A 82 -6.89 -2.78 13.40
C LEU A 82 -5.67 -3.64 13.75
N HIS A 83 -5.00 -3.33 14.86
CA HIS A 83 -3.71 -3.95 15.23
C HIS A 83 -3.77 -5.46 15.50
N LEU A 84 -4.94 -6.02 15.80
CA LEU A 84 -5.13 -7.45 16.12
C LEU A 84 -5.34 -8.34 14.88
N VAL A 85 -5.28 -7.76 13.67
CA VAL A 85 -5.37 -8.51 12.42
C VAL A 85 -4.23 -9.52 12.29
N SER A 86 -4.51 -10.68 11.71
CA SER A 86 -3.51 -11.70 11.42
C SER A 86 -2.47 -11.18 10.42
N ALA A 87 -1.19 -11.47 10.68
CA ALA A 87 -0.07 -11.03 9.83
C ALA A 87 -0.24 -11.40 8.34
N ARG A 88 -0.88 -12.53 8.02
CA ARG A 88 -1.17 -12.95 6.65
C ARG A 88 -1.98 -11.93 5.85
N TYR A 89 -2.93 -11.24 6.51
CA TYR A 89 -3.77 -10.24 5.86
C TYR A 89 -3.02 -8.93 5.66
N LEU A 90 -2.17 -8.55 6.62
CA LEU A 90 -1.25 -7.43 6.45
C LEU A 90 -0.36 -7.66 5.23
N GLN A 91 0.29 -8.81 5.14
CA GLN A 91 1.17 -9.14 4.02
C GLN A 91 0.45 -9.06 2.66
N GLN A 92 -0.80 -9.55 2.58
CA GLN A 92 -1.61 -9.47 1.37
C GLN A 92 -1.87 -8.03 0.90
N THR A 93 -1.98 -7.06 1.81
CA THR A 93 -2.21 -5.66 1.42
C THR A 93 -1.05 -5.03 0.62
N LEU A 94 0.14 -5.62 0.69
CA LEU A 94 1.35 -5.19 -0.03
C LEU A 94 1.59 -6.00 -1.32
N ASP A 95 0.78 -7.03 -1.59
CA ASP A 95 0.98 -7.87 -2.78
C ASP A 95 0.65 -7.10 -4.06
N LYS A 96 1.68 -6.71 -4.81
CA LYS A 96 1.55 -6.12 -6.16
C LYS A 96 1.03 -7.13 -7.21
N LYS A 97 0.97 -8.43 -6.89
CA LYS A 97 0.67 -9.51 -7.86
C LYS A 97 -0.75 -9.46 -8.44
N VAL A 98 -1.69 -8.74 -7.81
CA VAL A 98 -3.03 -8.53 -8.41
C VAL A 98 -2.95 -7.61 -9.64
N MET A 99 -1.97 -6.71 -9.71
CA MET A 99 -1.77 -5.80 -10.85
C MET A 99 -1.43 -6.52 -12.16
N SER A 100 -0.82 -7.71 -12.12
CA SER A 100 -0.55 -8.50 -13.34
C SER A 100 -1.78 -9.28 -13.82
N HIS A 101 -2.67 -9.66 -12.91
CA HIS A 101 -3.86 -10.46 -13.24
C HIS A 101 -5.11 -9.62 -13.52
N LEU A 102 -5.16 -8.36 -13.04
CA LEU A 102 -6.23 -7.39 -13.33
C LEU A 102 -6.01 -6.53 -14.58
N LYS A 103 -4.89 -6.70 -15.31
CA LYS A 103 -4.81 -6.16 -16.67
C LYS A 103 -5.87 -6.85 -17.51
N ARG A 104 -6.96 -6.13 -17.81
CA ARG A 104 -8.08 -6.58 -18.66
C ARG A 104 -7.53 -7.41 -19.81
N LYS A 105 -7.85 -8.71 -19.84
CA LYS A 105 -7.56 -9.58 -20.98
C LYS A 105 -8.21 -8.93 -22.20
N LYS A 106 -7.41 -8.28 -23.07
CA LYS A 106 -7.92 -7.70 -24.32
C LYS A 106 -8.70 -8.80 -25.03
N THR A 107 -9.93 -8.51 -25.41
CA THR A 107 -10.75 -9.50 -26.12
C THR A 107 -10.04 -9.89 -27.41
N ASP A 108 -10.24 -11.12 -27.88
CA ASP A 108 -9.60 -11.59 -29.12
C ASP A 108 -9.89 -10.63 -30.28
N HIS A 109 -11.08 -10.01 -30.29
CA HIS A 109 -11.46 -8.96 -31.24
C HIS A 109 -10.62 -7.68 -31.14
N GLU A 110 -10.31 -7.20 -29.94
CA GLU A 110 -9.44 -6.03 -29.74
C GLU A 110 -7.99 -6.32 -30.17
N GLN A 111 -7.50 -7.53 -29.86
CA GLN A 111 -6.17 -7.98 -30.28
C GLN A 111 -6.10 -8.11 -31.81
N GLN A 112 -7.11 -8.69 -32.44
CA GLN A 112 -7.20 -8.81 -33.90
C GLN A 112 -7.24 -7.44 -34.58
N ARG A 113 -7.92 -6.45 -33.98
CA ARG A 113 -8.03 -5.08 -34.53
C ARG A 113 -6.71 -4.32 -34.49
N GLU A 114 -5.96 -4.42 -33.39
CA GLU A 114 -4.61 -3.84 -33.27
C GLU A 114 -3.61 -4.53 -34.21
N LEU A 115 -3.71 -5.85 -34.37
CA LEU A 115 -2.86 -6.61 -35.29
C LEU A 115 -3.16 -6.25 -36.75
N HIS A 116 -4.43 -6.07 -37.13
CA HIS A 116 -4.82 -5.57 -38.46
C HIS A 116 -4.36 -4.13 -38.70
N ALA A 117 -4.41 -3.26 -37.68
CA ALA A 117 -3.90 -1.89 -37.75
C ALA A 117 -2.38 -1.84 -37.90
N SER A 118 -1.66 -2.86 -37.42
CA SER A 118 -0.18 -2.94 -37.48
C SER A 118 0.41 -3.47 -38.80
N GLY A 119 -0.41 -3.96 -39.74
CA GLY A 119 0.00 -4.26 -41.12
C GLY A 119 0.90 -5.49 -41.36
N LEU A 120 1.09 -6.36 -40.36
CA LEU A 120 1.99 -7.52 -40.45
C LEU A 120 1.43 -8.65 -41.35
N LYS A 121 2.27 -9.21 -42.24
CA LYS A 121 1.88 -10.22 -43.24
C LYS A 121 2.06 -11.66 -42.77
N GLY A 122 1.38 -12.56 -43.48
CA GLY A 122 1.22 -14.01 -43.28
C GLY A 122 2.36 -14.84 -42.67
N SER A 123 3.61 -14.51 -42.96
CA SER A 123 4.77 -15.35 -42.62
C SER A 123 5.35 -15.05 -41.23
N GLU A 124 5.30 -13.77 -40.80
CA GLU A 124 5.72 -13.35 -39.45
C GLU A 124 4.78 -13.89 -38.36
N ARG A 125 3.56 -14.30 -38.76
CA ARG A 125 2.50 -14.85 -37.90
C ARG A 125 2.94 -16.06 -37.07
N TRP A 126 3.84 -16.91 -37.57
CA TRP A 126 4.24 -18.13 -36.86
C TRP A 126 5.37 -17.88 -35.85
N ALA A 127 6.34 -17.03 -36.20
CA ALA A 127 7.51 -16.76 -35.35
C ALA A 127 7.15 -15.97 -34.07
N THR A 128 6.19 -15.04 -34.15
CA THR A 128 5.76 -14.26 -32.96
C THR A 128 4.86 -15.07 -32.02
N ARG A 129 4.12 -16.07 -32.53
CA ARG A 129 3.23 -16.93 -31.72
C ARG A 129 4.03 -17.83 -30.78
N THR A 130 5.14 -18.38 -31.24
CA THR A 130 5.98 -19.30 -30.46
C THR A 130 6.75 -18.57 -29.37
N SER A 131 7.25 -17.35 -29.65
CA SER A 131 8.03 -16.58 -28.67
C SER A 131 7.16 -15.98 -27.54
N LYS A 132 5.88 -15.72 -27.79
CA LYS A 132 4.98 -15.10 -26.79
C LYS A 132 4.30 -16.11 -25.87
N HIS A 133 4.11 -17.36 -26.32
CA HIS A 133 3.56 -18.44 -25.49
C HIS A 133 4.55 -18.95 -24.45
N ILE A 134 5.86 -18.96 -24.74
CA ILE A 134 6.88 -19.49 -23.82
C ILE A 134 7.15 -18.55 -22.62
N ALA A 135 6.80 -17.27 -22.73
CA ALA A 135 7.03 -16.28 -21.66
C ALA A 135 5.80 -15.97 -20.77
N SER A 136 4.65 -16.64 -20.93
CA SER A 136 3.45 -16.31 -20.14
C SER A 136 2.48 -17.45 -19.79
N SER A 137 2.83 -18.73 -20.01
CA SER A 137 1.97 -19.84 -19.59
C SER A 137 2.60 -20.66 -18.46
N ALA A 138 2.69 -20.06 -17.28
CA ALA A 138 2.40 -20.84 -16.07
C ALA A 138 0.88 -20.95 -16.02
N GLU A 139 0.34 -22.09 -16.44
CA GLU A 139 -1.07 -22.42 -16.24
C GLU A 139 -1.31 -22.56 -14.73
N VAL A 140 -1.63 -21.45 -14.08
CA VAL A 140 -2.05 -21.45 -12.68
C VAL A 140 -3.47 -22.01 -12.63
N ASN A 141 -3.65 -23.05 -11.82
CA ASN A 141 -4.90 -23.76 -11.66
C ASN A 141 -5.98 -22.77 -11.15
N PRO A 142 -7.14 -22.60 -11.82
CA PRO A 142 -8.21 -21.72 -11.35
C PRO A 142 -8.70 -22.06 -9.93
N GLU A 143 -8.52 -23.30 -9.49
CA GLU A 143 -8.86 -23.76 -8.14
C GLU A 143 -7.85 -23.29 -7.07
N GLU A 144 -6.58 -23.01 -7.41
CA GLU A 144 -5.64 -22.35 -6.48
C GLU A 144 -5.95 -20.85 -6.32
N VAL A 145 -6.54 -20.24 -7.35
CA VAL A 145 -7.03 -18.84 -7.31
C VAL A 145 -8.32 -18.73 -6.50
N SER A 146 -9.04 -19.84 -6.30
CA SER A 146 -10.26 -19.92 -5.49
C SER A 146 -10.04 -19.85 -3.97
N LEU A 147 -8.79 -19.96 -3.50
CA LEU A 147 -8.45 -20.01 -2.07
C LEU A 147 -7.67 -18.78 -1.57
N ILE A 148 -7.37 -17.82 -2.45
CA ILE A 148 -6.86 -16.53 -2.02
C ILE A 148 -8.07 -15.70 -1.64
N ASP A 149 -8.23 -15.48 -0.34
CA ASP A 149 -9.13 -14.49 0.27
C ASP A 149 -8.78 -13.08 -0.25
N SER A 150 -9.17 -12.82 -1.51
CA SER A 150 -8.62 -11.75 -2.36
C SER A 150 -9.02 -10.35 -1.94
N GLY A 151 -9.87 -10.21 -0.92
CA GLY A 151 -10.41 -8.92 -0.50
C GLY A 151 -9.38 -7.97 0.08
N ALA A 152 -8.32 -8.48 0.72
CA ALA A 152 -7.25 -7.63 1.27
C ALA A 152 -6.12 -7.36 0.28
N CYS A 153 -6.09 -8.05 -0.87
CA CYS A 153 -4.91 -8.10 -1.70
C CYS A 153 -4.65 -6.76 -2.41
N GLY A 154 -3.44 -6.22 -2.21
CA GLY A 154 -3.00 -4.95 -2.80
C GLY A 154 -3.68 -3.69 -2.23
N ALA A 155 -4.44 -3.78 -1.13
CA ALA A 155 -5.20 -2.64 -0.63
C ALA A 155 -4.34 -1.40 -0.31
N PHE A 156 -3.16 -1.57 0.30
CA PHE A 156 -2.25 -0.44 0.53
C PHE A 156 -1.56 0.00 -0.77
N VAL A 157 -1.29 -0.91 -1.70
CA VAL A 157 -0.77 -0.53 -3.02
C VAL A 157 -1.75 0.44 -3.71
N TYR A 158 -3.03 0.10 -3.75
CA TYR A 158 -4.06 0.97 -4.32
C TYR A 158 -4.24 2.27 -3.54
N GLY A 159 -4.23 2.22 -2.21
CA GLY A 159 -4.37 3.42 -1.38
C GLY A 159 -3.21 4.40 -1.55
N LEU A 160 -1.98 3.91 -1.73
CA LEU A 160 -0.79 4.74 -1.97
C LEU A 160 -0.72 5.29 -3.40
N GLU A 161 -1.29 4.58 -4.39
CA GLU A 161 -1.36 5.00 -5.79
C GLU A 161 -2.67 5.76 -6.12
N ASP A 162 -3.47 6.14 -5.12
CA ASP A 162 -4.77 6.80 -5.34
C ASP A 162 -4.60 8.19 -5.97
N GLU A 163 -5.56 8.57 -6.80
CA GLU A 163 -5.65 9.89 -7.43
C GLU A 163 -5.75 11.04 -6.42
N LEU A 164 -6.28 10.79 -5.22
CA LEU A 164 -6.48 11.80 -4.20
C LEU A 164 -5.43 11.75 -3.09
N LEU A 165 -4.88 12.92 -2.77
CA LEU A 165 -3.86 13.07 -1.73
C LEU A 165 -4.39 12.68 -0.34
N GLU A 166 -5.69 12.84 -0.06
CA GLU A 166 -6.30 12.49 1.22
C GLU A 166 -6.32 10.98 1.43
N VAL A 167 -6.57 10.20 0.36
CA VAL A 167 -6.52 8.74 0.41
C VAL A 167 -5.08 8.28 0.59
N ARG A 168 -4.14 8.84 -0.19
CA ARG A 168 -2.70 8.55 -0.06
C ARG A 168 -2.18 8.84 1.34
N SER A 169 -2.53 10.00 1.90
CA SER A 169 -2.11 10.39 3.25
C SER A 169 -2.69 9.44 4.31
N ALA A 170 -3.99 9.12 4.23
CA ALA A 170 -4.63 8.18 5.17
C ALA A 170 -4.06 6.75 5.05
N ALA A 171 -3.66 6.35 3.84
CA ALA A 171 -2.99 5.07 3.59
C ALA A 171 -1.57 5.05 4.18
N VAL A 172 -0.78 6.11 4.00
CA VAL A 172 0.55 6.27 4.63
C VAL A 172 0.45 6.20 6.14
N ASP A 173 -0.49 6.96 6.74
CA ASP A 173 -0.72 6.97 8.19
C ASP A 173 -1.06 5.56 8.70
N SER A 174 -1.98 4.88 8.01
CA SER A 174 -2.42 3.54 8.42
C SER A 174 -1.36 2.47 8.24
N LEU A 175 -0.59 2.56 7.15
CA LEU A 175 0.57 1.69 6.91
C LEU A 175 1.60 1.87 8.02
N CYS A 176 1.86 3.12 8.43
CA CYS A 176 2.77 3.48 9.50
C CYS A 176 2.30 2.94 10.87
N GLU A 177 1.03 3.14 11.25
CA GLU A 177 0.50 2.62 12.52
C GLU A 177 0.61 1.09 12.60
N LEU A 178 0.25 0.37 11.53
CA LEU A 178 0.37 -1.08 11.50
C LEU A 178 1.84 -1.53 11.52
N ALA A 179 2.73 -0.85 10.79
CA ALA A 179 4.17 -1.14 10.79
C ALA A 179 4.81 -0.92 12.17
N ASP A 180 4.39 0.11 12.92
CA ASP A 180 4.89 0.40 14.25
C ASP A 180 4.56 -0.69 15.27
N GLN A 181 3.44 -1.40 15.07
CA GLN A 181 3.02 -2.53 15.90
C GLN A 181 3.59 -3.88 15.42
N HIS A 182 3.90 -4.01 14.13
CA HIS A 182 4.28 -5.28 13.50
C HIS A 182 5.65 -5.15 12.79
N PRO A 183 6.78 -5.49 13.46
CA PRO A 183 8.12 -5.28 12.91
C PRO A 183 8.39 -5.98 11.57
N ASP A 184 7.84 -7.18 11.36
CA ASP A 184 7.99 -7.90 10.09
C ASP A 184 7.22 -7.22 8.96
N PHE A 185 6.09 -6.60 9.28
CA PHE A 185 5.33 -5.79 8.33
C PHE A 185 6.07 -4.49 8.01
N ALA A 186 6.66 -3.82 9.00
CA ALA A 186 7.48 -2.62 8.79
C ALA A 186 8.60 -2.83 7.76
N ARG A 187 9.29 -3.98 7.82
CA ARG A 187 10.35 -4.31 6.84
C ARG A 187 9.82 -4.50 5.43
N GLN A 188 8.59 -5.01 5.28
CA GLN A 188 7.94 -5.20 3.98
C GLN A 188 7.35 -3.89 3.43
N SER A 189 6.89 -3.00 4.32
CA SER A 189 6.36 -1.68 3.98
C SER A 189 7.43 -0.66 3.59
N LEU A 190 8.70 -0.93 3.89
CA LEU A 190 9.81 0.01 3.72
C LEU A 190 9.92 0.56 2.30
N ASP A 191 9.94 -0.30 1.28
CA ASP A 191 10.07 0.13 -0.12
C ASP A 191 8.88 1.02 -0.53
N PHE A 192 7.67 0.71 -0.07
CA PHE A 192 6.48 1.51 -0.34
C PHE A 192 6.57 2.92 0.29
N LEU A 193 7.03 3.02 1.54
CA LEU A 193 7.19 4.32 2.19
C LEU A 193 8.28 5.16 1.54
N VAL A 194 9.39 4.53 1.10
CA VAL A 194 10.45 5.22 0.37
C VAL A 194 9.97 5.67 -1.00
N ASP A 195 9.15 4.89 -1.70
CA ASP A 195 8.54 5.29 -2.99
C ASP A 195 7.71 6.58 -2.83
N MET A 196 6.96 6.72 -1.71
CA MET A 196 6.16 7.92 -1.41
C MET A 196 7.00 9.20 -1.19
N PHE A 197 8.33 9.10 -1.06
CA PHE A 197 9.19 10.28 -0.99
C PHE A 197 9.29 11.01 -2.33
N ASN A 198 8.87 10.37 -3.42
CA ASN A 198 8.81 10.98 -4.75
C ASN A 198 7.39 11.39 -5.16
N ASP A 199 6.45 11.40 -4.22
CA ASP A 199 5.07 11.85 -4.45
C ASP A 199 5.03 13.30 -4.97
N GLU A 200 4.13 13.58 -5.90
CA GLU A 200 4.01 14.91 -6.50
C GLU A 200 3.52 15.98 -5.49
N ILE A 201 2.85 15.57 -4.41
CA ILE A 201 2.32 16.47 -3.38
C ILE A 201 3.26 16.54 -2.18
N GLU A 202 3.70 17.77 -1.85
CA GLU A 202 4.64 18.05 -0.76
C GLU A 202 4.18 17.48 0.60
N SER A 203 2.90 17.63 0.94
CA SER A 203 2.36 17.14 2.21
C SER A 203 2.38 15.60 2.32
N VAL A 204 2.22 14.89 1.20
CA VAL A 204 2.28 13.42 1.17
C VAL A 204 3.73 12.96 1.33
N ARG A 205 4.69 13.60 0.64
CA ARG A 205 6.13 13.36 0.83
C ARG A 205 6.53 13.54 2.29
N LEU A 206 6.15 14.67 2.88
CA LEU A 206 6.47 14.99 4.28
C LEU A 206 5.86 13.95 5.24
N ASN A 207 4.62 13.53 4.99
CA ASN A 207 3.97 12.48 5.78
C ASN A 207 4.73 11.14 5.70
N ALA A 208 5.16 10.75 4.49
CA ALA A 208 5.95 9.53 4.30
C ALA A 208 7.28 9.58 5.06
N ILE A 209 7.97 10.72 5.05
CA ILE A 209 9.24 10.92 5.78
C ILE A 209 9.04 10.77 7.29
N HIS A 210 8.01 11.43 7.84
CA HIS A 210 7.68 11.30 9.25
C HIS A 210 7.25 9.89 9.64
N SER A 211 6.50 9.22 8.77
CA SER A 211 6.07 7.83 8.94
C SER A 211 7.25 6.87 8.97
N LEU A 212 8.19 6.97 8.01
CA LEU A 212 9.39 6.16 8.00
C LEU A 212 10.27 6.41 9.22
N ARG A 213 10.34 7.66 9.70
CA ARG A 213 11.06 8.01 10.93
C ARG A 213 10.45 7.29 12.14
N LYS A 214 9.12 7.28 12.28
CA LYS A 214 8.43 6.63 13.41
C LYS A 214 8.79 5.14 13.51
N ILE A 215 8.89 4.46 12.37
CA ILE A 215 9.19 3.02 12.31
C ILE A 215 10.69 2.70 12.14
N SER A 216 11.58 3.70 12.18
CA SER A 216 13.00 3.53 11.83
C SER A 216 13.73 2.45 12.64
N ARG A 217 13.29 2.24 13.89
CA ARG A 217 13.79 1.19 14.79
C ARG A 217 13.58 -0.25 14.30
N HIS A 218 12.66 -0.45 13.35
CA HIS A 218 12.31 -1.76 12.81
C HIS A 218 12.99 -2.07 11.47
N VAL A 219 13.59 -1.06 10.83
CA VAL A 219 14.08 -1.12 9.46
C VAL A 219 15.57 -0.81 9.37
N VAL A 220 16.22 -1.39 8.36
CA VAL A 220 17.62 -1.13 8.03
C VAL A 220 17.66 -0.70 6.56
N LEU A 221 18.23 0.47 6.29
CA LEU A 221 18.31 1.02 4.95
C LEU A 221 19.39 0.32 4.12
N ARG A 222 18.98 -0.20 2.97
CA ARG A 222 19.84 -0.67 1.88
C ARG A 222 20.33 0.52 1.06
N GLU A 223 21.31 0.25 0.20
CA GLU A 223 21.96 1.27 -0.63
C GLU A 223 20.99 1.96 -1.60
N ASP A 224 20.12 1.20 -2.26
CA ASP A 224 19.09 1.68 -3.19
C ASP A 224 18.07 2.62 -2.52
N GLN A 225 17.63 2.24 -1.32
CA GLN A 225 16.69 3.03 -0.53
C GLN A 225 17.34 4.31 -0.01
N LEU A 226 18.60 4.21 0.43
CA LEU A 226 19.35 5.36 0.90
C LEU A 226 19.60 6.35 -0.23
N GLU A 227 19.94 5.90 -1.44
CA GLU A 227 20.12 6.79 -2.61
C GLU A 227 18.87 7.65 -2.84
N THR A 228 17.69 7.04 -2.79
CA THR A 228 16.41 7.75 -2.89
C THR A 228 16.25 8.77 -1.78
N ILE A 229 16.48 8.38 -0.52
CA ILE A 229 16.38 9.28 0.65
C ILE A 229 17.37 10.45 0.55
N LEU A 230 18.61 10.21 0.11
CA LEU A 230 19.61 11.25 -0.06
C LEU A 230 19.26 12.22 -1.18
N GLY A 231 18.58 11.77 -2.24
CA GLY A 231 18.04 12.65 -3.28
C GLY A 231 17.07 13.70 -2.74
N VAL A 232 16.29 13.36 -1.71
CA VAL A 232 15.32 14.28 -1.07
C VAL A 232 16.01 15.42 -0.30
N LEU A 233 17.29 15.28 0.06
CA LEU A 233 18.06 16.41 0.59
C LEU A 233 18.14 17.58 -0.41
N GLU A 234 17.85 17.34 -1.69
CA GLU A 234 17.81 18.39 -2.71
C GLU A 234 16.44 19.04 -2.91
N ASP A 235 15.40 18.62 -2.18
CA ASP A 235 14.03 19.16 -2.30
C ASP A 235 14.00 20.69 -2.09
N TYR A 236 13.10 21.37 -2.79
CA TYR A 236 12.91 22.82 -2.69
C TYR A 236 12.37 23.24 -1.31
N SER A 237 11.49 22.43 -0.71
CA SER A 237 10.88 22.65 0.59
C SER A 237 11.92 22.46 1.70
N TRP A 238 12.08 23.48 2.56
CA TRP A 238 13.05 23.39 3.65
C TRP A 238 12.56 22.42 4.73
N GLU A 239 11.25 22.33 4.93
CA GLU A 239 10.58 21.43 5.84
C GLU A 239 10.88 19.96 5.48
N ILE A 240 10.78 19.62 4.20
CA ILE A 240 11.12 18.27 3.71
C ILE A 240 12.59 17.95 3.95
N ARG A 241 13.50 18.87 3.59
CA ARG A 241 14.92 18.65 3.81
C ARG A 241 15.24 18.47 5.30
N ASP A 242 14.57 19.22 6.17
CA ASP A 242 14.72 19.12 7.63
C ASP A 242 14.24 17.77 8.16
N ALA A 243 13.05 17.34 7.72
CA ALA A 243 12.49 16.06 8.09
C ALA A 243 13.38 14.88 7.65
N VAL A 244 13.99 14.94 6.46
CA VAL A 244 14.91 13.88 6.00
C VAL A 244 16.20 13.84 6.79
N ARG A 245 16.77 15.00 7.17
CA ARG A 245 17.94 15.03 8.05
C ARG A 245 17.62 14.43 9.41
N GLU A 246 16.46 14.77 9.96
CA GLU A 246 15.99 14.18 11.21
C GLU A 246 15.80 12.67 11.05
N LEU A 247 15.20 12.19 9.95
CA LEU A 247 15.10 10.77 9.64
C LEU A 247 16.47 10.07 9.61
N LEU A 248 17.46 10.62 8.88
CA LEU A 248 18.80 10.05 8.75
C LEU A 248 19.49 9.87 10.11
N SER A 249 19.23 10.75 11.07
CA SER A 249 19.77 10.63 12.44
C SER A 249 19.18 9.45 13.25
N HIS A 250 18.02 8.91 12.84
CA HIS A 250 17.34 7.80 13.52
C HIS A 250 17.44 6.46 12.76
N CYS A 251 17.98 6.46 11.53
CA CYS A 251 18.01 5.28 10.67
C CYS A 251 19.23 4.40 10.92
N GLN A 252 19.04 3.09 10.77
CA GLN A 252 20.13 2.12 10.71
C GLN A 252 20.55 1.92 9.25
N LEU A 253 21.85 1.97 8.98
CA LEU A 253 22.41 1.80 7.63
C LEU A 253 23.05 0.42 7.51
N SER A 254 22.80 -0.26 6.38
CA SER A 254 23.27 -1.63 6.14
C SER A 254 24.79 -1.77 6.03
N THR A 255 25.49 -0.75 5.52
CA THR A 255 26.94 -0.83 5.24
C THR A 255 27.71 0.45 5.59
N ARG A 256 29.03 0.32 5.71
CA ARG A 256 29.93 1.48 5.85
C ARG A 256 29.87 2.41 4.63
N ALA A 257 29.65 1.87 3.43
CA ALA A 257 29.50 2.66 2.22
C ALA A 257 28.27 3.57 2.29
N CYS A 258 27.15 3.05 2.80
CA CYS A 258 25.94 3.84 3.07
C CYS A 258 26.22 5.01 4.02
N LEU A 259 26.93 4.76 5.13
CA LEU A 259 27.30 5.84 6.06
C LEU A 259 28.18 6.91 5.39
N HIS A 260 29.15 6.48 4.58
CA HIS A 260 30.01 7.39 3.84
C HIS A 260 29.19 8.24 2.85
N ALA A 261 28.29 7.62 2.09
CA ALA A 261 27.41 8.31 1.15
C ALA A 261 26.53 9.37 1.87
N ALA A 262 25.94 9.01 3.02
CA ALA A 262 25.14 9.94 3.80
C ALA A 262 25.95 11.16 4.28
N ILE A 263 27.18 10.95 4.78
CA ILE A 263 28.06 12.05 5.21
C ILE A 263 28.40 12.97 4.03
N TYR A 264 28.78 12.41 2.88
CA TYR A 264 29.10 13.20 1.69
C TYR A 264 27.91 13.99 1.16
N ALA A 265 26.72 13.39 1.16
CA ALA A 265 25.49 14.06 0.77
C ALA A 265 25.16 15.23 1.71
N LEU A 266 25.28 15.04 3.03
CA LEU A 266 25.07 16.11 4.03
C LEU A 266 26.10 17.25 3.89
N LEU A 267 27.38 16.93 3.62
CA LEU A 267 28.41 17.93 3.36
C LEU A 267 28.16 18.70 2.04
N GLY A 268 27.72 18.01 1.00
CA GLY A 268 27.28 18.64 -0.25
C GLY A 268 26.07 19.56 -0.02
N ASN A 269 25.12 19.12 0.81
CA ASN A 269 23.93 19.88 1.17
C ASN A 269 24.28 21.20 1.88
N LEU A 270 25.28 21.23 2.76
CA LEU A 270 25.77 22.46 3.40
C LEU A 270 26.28 23.51 2.40
N THR A 271 26.83 23.05 1.27
CA THR A 271 27.35 23.94 0.23
C THR A 271 26.21 24.55 -0.58
N LYS A 272 25.17 23.76 -0.87
CA LYS A 272 23.98 24.18 -1.64
C LYS A 272 22.99 25.01 -0.80
N TYR A 273 22.77 24.62 0.45
CA TYR A 273 21.84 25.26 1.39
C TYR A 273 22.54 25.61 2.72
N PRO A 274 23.36 26.68 2.77
CA PRO A 274 24.07 27.08 3.98
C PRO A 274 23.16 27.39 5.18
N GLN A 275 21.90 27.75 4.93
CA GLN A 275 20.89 28.00 5.95
C GLN A 275 20.51 26.74 6.74
N ASP A 276 20.68 25.54 6.18
CA ASP A 276 20.31 24.27 6.80
C ASP A 276 21.36 23.78 7.82
N LYS A 277 22.46 24.52 7.99
CA LYS A 277 23.62 24.18 8.83
C LYS A 277 23.25 23.77 10.26
N LYS A 278 22.28 24.46 10.87
CA LYS A 278 21.86 24.17 12.25
C LYS A 278 21.16 22.83 12.39
N SER A 279 20.42 22.40 11.35
CA SER A 279 19.71 21.13 11.32
C SER A 279 20.69 19.97 11.17
N ILE A 280 21.70 20.12 10.29
CA ILE A 280 22.70 19.08 10.01
C ILE A 280 23.59 18.73 11.21
N TRP A 281 23.78 19.66 12.15
CA TRP A 281 24.65 19.47 13.31
C TRP A 281 23.94 18.94 14.57
N ARG A 282 22.62 18.74 14.52
CA ARG A 282 21.87 18.08 15.59
C ARG A 282 21.98 16.57 15.45
#